data_AF-A0A7J2WP83-F1
#
_entry.id   AF-A0A7J2WP83-F1
#
_cell.length_a   1.000
_cell.length_b   1.000
_cell.length_c   1.000
_cell.angle_alpha   90.00
_cell.angle_beta   90.00
_cell.angle_gamma   90.00
#
_symmetry.space_group_name_H-M   'P 1'
#
loop_
_entity.id
_entity.type
_entity.pdbx_description
1 polymer ?
#
loop_
_entity_poly.entity_id
_entity_poly.type
_entity_poly.pdbx_seq_one_letter_code
_entity_poly.pdbx_strand_id
1 'polypeptide(L)' 'MVEFTFGGMNNPHRDLMSEVRNILDIGMDFVELTVEWPLSSVDSVERKIDELKDTVESHGAFLLAHSPYYLEIATSI' A
#
# COMPACT_ATOMS: atom_id res chain seq x y z
N MET A 1 -9.66 7.02 -25.96
CA MET A 1 -8.90 5.86 -25.48
C MET A 1 -9.34 5.62 -24.05
N VAL A 2 -9.66 4.38 -23.68
CA VAL A 2 -9.81 4.04 -22.26
C VAL A 2 -8.39 3.94 -21.72
N GLU A 3 -8.07 4.75 -20.73
CA GLU A 3 -6.81 4.68 -20.00
C GLU A 3 -6.93 3.51 -19.03
N PHE A 4 -6.15 2.45 -19.25
CA PHE A 4 -6.11 1.29 -18.35
C PHE A 4 -5.11 1.57 -17.24
N THR A 5 -5.47 1.18 -16.03
CA THR A 5 -4.63 1.32 -14.83
C THR A 5 -4.14 -0.06 -14.41
N PHE A 6 -2.83 -0.22 -14.25
CA PHE A 6 -2.19 -1.43 -13.77
C PHE A 6 -1.53 -1.17 -12.42
N GLY A 7 -1.69 -2.12 -11.49
CA GLY A 7 -1.12 -1.98 -10.16
C GLY A 7 -0.53 -3.28 -9.65
N GLY A 8 0.28 -3.15 -8.61
CA GLY A 8 0.86 -4.27 -7.87
C GLY A 8 0.44 -4.23 -6.40
N MET A 9 0.28 -5.41 -5.80
CA MET A 9 -0.01 -5.55 -4.38
C MET A 9 1.28 -5.91 -3.63
N ASN A 10 1.55 -5.23 -2.51
CA ASN A 10 2.76 -5.53 -1.73
C ASN A 10 2.65 -6.91 -1.07
N ASN A 11 3.79 -7.60 -0.92
CA ASN A 11 3.83 -8.78 -0.07
C ASN A 11 3.89 -8.36 1.41
N PRO A 12 2.91 -8.72 2.27
CA PRO A 12 2.89 -8.32 3.68
C PRO A 12 3.98 -9.00 4.53
N HIS A 13 4.77 -9.92 3.96
CA HIS A 13 5.92 -10.55 4.62
C HIS A 13 7.26 -9.85 4.33
N ARG A 14 7.26 -8.77 3.54
CA ARG A 14 8.46 -8.01 3.16
C ARG A 14 8.39 -6.59 3.71
N ASP A 15 9.52 -5.87 3.66
CA ASP A 15 9.52 -4.46 4.05
C ASP A 15 8.61 -3.64 3.12
N LEU A 16 7.64 -2.96 3.73
CA LEU A 16 6.58 -2.22 3.04
C LEU A 16 7.13 -1.17 2.06
N MET A 17 8.07 -0.34 2.48
CA MET A 17 8.60 0.73 1.62
C MET A 17 9.41 0.19 0.46
N SER A 18 10.14 -0.90 0.70
CA SER A 18 10.90 -1.58 -0.35
C SER A 18 9.96 -2.16 -1.42
N GLU A 19 8.86 -2.81 -1.01
CA GLU A 19 7.86 -3.31 -1.96
C GLU A 19 7.20 -2.19 -2.75
N VAL A 20 6.78 -1.11 -2.09
CA VAL A 20 6.16 0.06 -2.74
C VAL A 20 7.09 0.64 -3.79
N ARG A 21 8.37 0.90 -3.44
CA ARG A 21 9.36 1.40 -4.40
C ARG A 21 9.55 0.46 -5.57
N ASN A 22 9.74 -0.84 -5.31
CA ASN A 22 9.92 -1.82 -6.39
C ASN A 22 8.72 -1.88 -7.35
N ILE A 23 7.49 -1.79 -6.84
CA ILE A 23 6.28 -1.82 -7.67
C ILE A 23 6.20 -0.56 -8.54
N LEU A 24 6.49 0.60 -7.96
CA LEU A 24 6.50 1.87 -8.67
C LEU A 24 7.63 1.98 -9.70
N ASP A 25 8.82 1.48 -9.37
CA ASP A 25 10.00 1.46 -10.25
C ASP A 25 9.77 0.62 -11.51
N ILE A 26 8.84 -0.35 -11.46
CA ILE A 26 8.42 -1.15 -12.63
C ILE A 26 7.44 -0.37 -13.54
N GLY A 27 6.93 0.78 -13.08
CA GLY A 27 6.03 1.65 -13.84
C GLY A 27 4.54 1.37 -13.62
N MET A 28 4.18 0.85 -12.45
CA MET A 28 2.77 0.64 -12.08
C MET A 28 2.09 1.95 -11.70
N ASP A 29 0.80 2.08 -12.05
CA ASP A 29 0.00 3.27 -11.80
C ASP A 29 -0.50 3.36 -10.34
N PHE A 30 -0.55 2.24 -9.63
CA PHE A 30 -0.87 2.20 -8.21
C PHE A 30 -0.23 1.04 -7.46
N VAL A 31 -0.15 1.21 -6.14
CA VAL A 31 0.19 0.13 -5.21
C VAL A 31 -1.01 -0.20 -4.33
N GLU A 32 -1.41 -1.46 -4.34
CA GLU A 32 -2.39 -2.02 -3.41
C GLU A 32 -1.68 -2.45 -2.12
N LEU A 33 -2.02 -1.80 -1.01
CA LEU A 33 -1.46 -2.02 0.31
C LEU A 33 -2.24 -3.10 1.05
N THR A 34 -1.66 -4.27 1.20
CA THR A 34 -2.17 -5.31 2.10
C THR A 34 -1.94 -4.90 3.55
N VAL A 35 -3.02 -4.60 4.27
CA VAL A 35 -2.98 -4.27 5.71
C VAL A 35 -3.35 -5.52 6.51
N GLU A 36 -2.40 -6.44 6.61
CA GLU A 36 -2.55 -7.71 7.34
C GLU A 36 -1.36 -7.95 8.29
N TRP A 37 -1.63 -8.58 9.44
CA TRP A 37 -0.61 -9.08 10.37
C TRP A 37 0.30 -10.11 9.66
N PRO A 38 1.61 -10.23 9.95
CA PRO A 38 2.39 -9.63 11.05
C PRO A 38 3.14 -8.32 10.79
N LEU A 39 3.49 -7.98 9.55
CA LEU A 39 4.41 -6.87 9.26
C LEU A 39 3.73 -5.67 8.56
N SER A 40 2.41 -5.73 8.34
CA SER A 40 1.60 -4.66 7.79
C SER A 40 0.37 -4.40 8.66
N SER A 41 0.60 -4.21 9.96
CA SER A 41 -0.46 -3.77 10.89
C SER A 41 -0.85 -2.31 10.61
N VAL A 42 -2.05 -1.91 11.02
CA VAL A 42 -2.53 -0.51 10.91
C VAL A 42 -1.49 0.47 11.47
N ASP A 43 -0.97 0.23 12.68
CA ASP A 43 0.05 1.10 13.31
C ASP A 43 1.35 1.21 12.50
N SER A 44 1.71 0.15 11.78
CA SER A 44 2.93 0.14 10.97
C SER A 44 2.77 0.95 9.68
N VAL A 45 1.58 0.91 9.09
CA VAL A 45 1.20 1.70 7.92
C VAL A 45 1.01 3.16 8.30
N GLU A 46 0.31 3.45 9.41
CA GLU A 46 0.11 4.82 9.91
C GLU A 46 1.43 5.54 10.18
N ARG A 47 2.41 4.86 10.77
CA ARG A 47 3.74 5.46 11.01
C ARG A 47 4.52 5.81 9.74
N LYS A 48 4.15 5.22 8.60
CA LYS A 48 4.82 5.41 7.31
C LYS A 48 3.92 6.14 6.29
N ILE A 49 2.73 6.59 6.68
CA ILE A 49 1.72 7.06 5.73
C ILE A 49 2.18 8.27 4.93
N ASP A 50 2.90 9.19 5.57
CA ASP A 50 3.42 10.38 4.89
C ASP A 50 4.52 10.00 3.90
N GLU A 51 5.45 9.11 4.29
CA GLU A 51 6.50 8.60 3.39
C GLU A 51 5.90 7.83 2.19
N LEU A 52 4.84 7.05 2.43
CA LEU A 52 4.12 6.31 1.40
C LEU A 52 3.46 7.27 0.39
N LYS A 53 2.80 8.32 0.88
CA LYS A 53 2.16 9.36 0.04
C LYS A 53 3.19 10.11 -0.80
N ASP A 54 4.24 10.62 -0.17
CA ASP A 54 5.32 11.33 -0.87
C ASP A 54 5.95 10.44 -1.96
N THR A 55 6.12 9.15 -1.66
CA THR A 55 6.68 8.19 -2.61
C THR A 55 5.77 7.99 -3.81
N VAL A 56 4.47 7.72 -3.64
CA VAL A 56 3.58 7.52 -4.81
C VAL A 56 3.37 8.80 -5.62
N GLU A 57 3.29 9.96 -4.97
CA GLU A 57 3.15 11.25 -5.65
C GLU A 57 4.37 11.54 -6.53
N SER A 58 5.58 11.23 -6.04
CA SER A 58 6.81 11.39 -6.83
C SER A 58 6.88 10.49 -8.07
N HIS A 59 6.08 9.43 -8.13
CA HIS A 59 5.96 8.51 -9.27
C HIS A 59 4.73 8.79 -10.14
N GLY A 60 3.90 9.79 -9.80
CA GLY A 60 2.63 10.02 -10.49
C GLY A 60 1.62 8.88 -10.28
N ALA A 61 1.78 8.11 -9.20
CA ALA A 61 0.97 6.95 -8.86
C ALA A 61 0.07 7.23 -7.64
N PHE A 62 -0.75 6.27 -7.26
CA PHE A 62 -1.60 6.35 -6.05
C PHE A 62 -1.61 5.05 -5.23
N LEU A 63 -2.21 5.10 -4.03
CA LEU A 63 -2.34 3.95 -3.13
C LEU A 63 -3.80 3.47 -3.09
N LEU A 64 -3.99 2.16 -3.02
CA LEU A 64 -5.26 1.52 -2.67
C LEU A 64 -5.06 0.68 -1.42
N ALA A 65 -5.99 0.74 -0.46
CA ALA A 65 -5.91 -0.11 0.73
C ALA A 65 -6.66 -1.43 0.50
N HIS A 66 -5.97 -2.55 0.66
CA HIS A 66 -6.57 -3.87 0.73
C HIS A 66 -6.89 -4.21 2.18
N SER A 67 -8.17 -4.11 2.52
CA SER A 67 -8.68 -4.57 3.80
C SER A 67 -8.88 -6.08 3.77
N PRO A 68 -8.27 -6.87 4.69
CA PRO A 68 -8.69 -8.26 4.90
C PRO A 68 -10.20 -8.35 5.11
N TYR A 69 -10.77 -9.51 4.78
CA TYR A 69 -12.19 -9.84 5.00
C TYR A 69 -12.62 -9.68 6.48
N TYR A 70 -11.65 -9.72 7.41
CA TYR A 70 -11.83 -9.53 8.84
C TYR A 70 -11.17 -8.20 9.28
N LEU A 71 -11.78 -7.08 8.89
CA LEU A 71 -11.51 -5.80 9.54
C LEU A 71 -12.54 -5.65 10.66
N GLU A 72 -12.14 -5.79 11.92
CA GLU A 72 -12.95 -5.30 13.02
C GLU A 72 -12.99 -3.77 12.91
N ILE A 73 -14.01 -3.21 12.24
CA ILE A 73 -14.23 -1.76 12.11
C ILE A 73 -14.58 -1.11 13.48
N ALA A 74 -14.52 -1.85 14.59
CA ALA A 74 -14.73 -1.30 15.93
C ALA A 74 -14.10 -2.17 17.01
N THR A 75 -12.82 -1.97 17.30
CA THR A 75 -12.25 -2.28 18.63
C THR A 75 -11.26 -1.20 19.04
N SER A 76 -11.80 -0.12 19.60
CA SER A 76 -11.12 0.67 20.61
C SER A 76 -12.16 1.01 21.69
N ILE A 77 -12.04 0.29 22.81
CA ILE A 77 -12.60 0.61 24.13
C ILE A 77 -11.61 1.56 24.79
#